data_AF-G0MM88-F1
#
_entry.id   AF-G0MM88-F1
#
_cell.length_a   1.000
_cell.length_b   1.000
_cell.length_c   1.000
_cell.angle_alpha   90.00
_cell.angle_beta   90.00
_cell.angle_gamma   90.00
#
_symmetry.space_group_name_H-M   'P 1'
#
loop_
_entity.id
_entity.type
_entity.pdbx_description
1 polymer ?
#
loop_
_entity_poly.entity_id
_entity_poly.type
_entity_poly.pdbx_seq_one_letter_code
_entity_poly.pdbx_strand_id
1 'polypeptide(L)'
;MYPNSKIEFNQKTGGTRTGIVVVITYENEKATYYMKTYHHAGSSMSIQNMAGRKTPDLREMFAYRFLEVIGVGPTVYFPYYDGSKFIHYIATKEVMQFTMFNDIKDLGLKKKVVVESYLLSLLIGVRDLNEGNIGSNEDSTVSIIDFYVTDKDNFVEPDIINTFKNKSRFGGEGTAADVLVEIGPEERMSIVKDAVTQWSMIKEMTTDIIDQEKTELKAHGIEFGTVTNDVESYLRDIKLNYETICSAFE
;
A
#
# COMPACT_ATOMS: atom_id res chain seq x y z
N MET A 1 22.71 -13.55 -8.23
CA MET A 1 23.34 -12.71 -7.19
C MET A 1 24.50 -11.99 -7.85
N TYR A 2 24.51 -10.65 -7.87
CA TYR A 2 25.56 -9.89 -8.54
C TYR A 2 26.88 -10.10 -7.78
N PRO A 3 27.95 -10.62 -8.42
CA PRO A 3 29.25 -10.68 -7.78
C PRO A 3 29.67 -9.26 -7.41
N ASN A 4 30.09 -9.04 -6.15
CA ASN A 4 30.45 -7.76 -5.53
C ASN A 4 29.33 -6.95 -4.85
N SER A 5 28.13 -7.50 -4.63
CA SER A 5 27.16 -6.85 -3.73
C SER A 5 27.41 -7.17 -2.25
N LYS A 6 27.28 -6.17 -1.37
CA LYS A 6 27.23 -6.35 0.09
C LYS A 6 25.80 -6.17 0.56
N ILE A 7 25.30 -7.08 1.40
CA ILE A 7 23.95 -7.03 1.98
C ILE A 7 24.09 -6.95 3.50
N GLU A 8 23.47 -5.94 4.10
CA GLU A 8 23.43 -5.74 5.55
C GLU A 8 21.98 -5.79 6.05
N PHE A 9 21.74 -6.55 7.11
CA PHE A 9 20.43 -6.67 7.76
C PHE A 9 20.47 -5.95 9.10
N ASN A 10 19.62 -4.95 9.26
CA ASN A 10 19.48 -4.17 10.47
C ASN A 10 18.06 -4.33 11.02
N GLN A 11 17.89 -4.26 12.34
CA GLN A 11 16.56 -4.16 12.93
C GLN A 11 16.01 -2.75 12.74
N LYS A 12 14.72 -2.64 12.41
CA LYS A 12 14.04 -1.35 12.37
C LYS A 12 13.99 -0.76 13.79
N THR A 13 14.54 0.44 13.98
CA THR A 13 14.62 1.11 15.30
C THR A 13 13.39 1.98 15.61
N GLY A 14 12.29 1.87 14.85
CA GLY A 14 11.07 2.66 15.05
C GLY A 14 9.83 2.08 14.35
N GLY A 15 8.64 2.51 14.79
CA GLY A 15 7.34 1.94 14.39
C GLY A 15 6.88 0.78 15.30
N THR A 16 5.58 0.45 15.25
CA THR A 16 4.96 -0.58 16.12
C THR A 16 5.29 -2.02 15.71
N ARG A 17 5.95 -2.24 14.56
CA ARG A 17 6.26 -3.56 14.03
C ARG A 17 7.75 -3.81 13.90
N THR A 18 8.15 -5.01 14.28
CA THR A 18 9.45 -5.63 13.93
C THR A 18 9.57 -5.70 12.41
N GLY A 19 10.24 -4.72 11.82
CA GLY A 19 10.67 -4.72 10.42
C GLY A 19 12.17 -4.98 10.31
N ILE A 20 12.60 -5.44 9.15
CA ILE A 20 14.02 -5.60 8.82
C ILE A 20 14.38 -4.51 7.82
N VAL A 21 15.44 -3.76 8.10
CA VAL A 21 16.03 -2.81 7.14
C VAL A 21 17.17 -3.54 6.44
N VAL A 22 17.09 -3.66 5.12
CA VAL A 22 18.11 -4.29 4.30
C VAL A 22 18.83 -3.23 3.49
N VAL A 23 20.13 -3.10 3.67
CA VAL A 23 20.96 -2.19 2.89
C VAL A 23 21.77 -3.01 1.89
N ILE A 24 21.54 -2.77 0.61
CA ILE A 24 22.29 -3.38 -0.49
C ILE A 24 23.28 -2.36 -1.00
N THR A 25 24.56 -2.70 -1.02
CA THR A 25 25.62 -1.89 -1.65
C THR A 25 26.13 -2.61 -2.90
N TYR A 26 26.10 -1.96 -4.05
CA TYR A 26 26.63 -2.46 -5.32
C TYR A 26 27.37 -1.33 -6.03
N GLU A 27 28.62 -1.56 -6.46
CA GLU A 27 29.44 -0.55 -7.16
C GLU A 27 29.50 0.84 -6.45
N ASN A 28 29.53 0.85 -5.11
CA ASN A 28 29.45 2.02 -4.22
C ASN A 28 28.09 2.75 -4.16
N GLU A 29 27.09 2.30 -4.89
CA GLU A 29 25.70 2.75 -4.71
C GLU A 29 25.05 1.98 -3.57
N LYS A 30 24.28 2.69 -2.74
CA LYS A 30 23.52 2.12 -1.63
C LYS A 30 22.04 2.24 -1.90
N ALA A 31 21.32 1.13 -1.72
CA ALA A 31 19.88 1.09 -1.73
C ALA A 31 19.37 0.50 -0.41
N THR A 32 18.47 1.22 0.25
CA THR A 32 17.79 0.78 1.47
C THR A 32 16.45 0.16 1.10
N TYR A 33 16.13 -0.96 1.74
CA TYR A 33 14.86 -1.65 1.62
C TYR A 33 14.25 -1.89 3.00
N TYR A 34 12.94 -1.72 3.10
CA TYR A 34 12.16 -2.04 4.29
C TYR A 34 11.43 -3.35 4.03
N MET A 35 11.78 -4.39 4.79
CA MET A 35 11.18 -5.71 4.71
C MET A 35 10.20 -5.95 5.85
N LYS A 36 8.99 -6.37 5.50
CA LYS A 36 7.95 -6.82 6.45
C LYS A 36 7.38 -8.16 6.04
N THR A 37 6.77 -8.85 6.99
CA THR A 37 5.85 -9.96 6.71
C THR A 37 4.44 -9.43 6.45
N TYR A 38 3.60 -10.24 5.82
CA TYR A 38 2.17 -9.97 5.65
C TYR A 38 1.47 -9.79 7.00
N HIS A 39 0.41 -8.98 7.04
CA HIS A 39 -0.26 -8.54 8.28
C HIS A 39 -0.76 -9.68 9.19
N HIS A 40 -1.02 -10.87 8.63
CA HIS A 40 -1.54 -12.03 9.36
C HIS A 40 -0.50 -13.13 9.62
N ALA A 41 0.78 -12.88 9.39
CA ALA A 41 1.84 -13.83 9.70
C ALA A 41 2.01 -14.00 11.22
N GLY A 42 1.58 -15.14 11.79
CA GLY A 42 1.93 -15.56 13.16
C GLY A 42 1.02 -15.16 14.34
N SER A 43 -0.22 -14.68 14.14
CA SER A 43 -1.14 -14.33 15.26
C SER A 43 -1.67 -15.54 16.08
N SER A 44 -1.86 -15.36 17.40
CA SER A 44 -2.19 -16.43 18.37
C SER A 44 -3.57 -17.08 18.22
N MET A 45 -4.50 -16.49 17.47
CA MET A 45 -5.74 -17.17 17.06
C MET A 45 -5.50 -18.34 16.09
N SER A 46 -4.25 -18.53 15.63
CA SER A 46 -3.87 -19.53 14.62
C SER A 46 -3.03 -20.70 15.14
N ILE A 47 -2.93 -20.90 16.46
CA ILE A 47 -2.13 -21.99 17.05
C ILE A 47 -2.81 -23.36 16.92
N GLN A 48 -4.13 -23.43 16.67
CA GLN A 48 -4.84 -24.72 16.64
C GLN A 48 -4.73 -25.51 15.32
N ASN A 49 -4.18 -24.95 14.24
CA ASN A 49 -4.01 -25.66 12.97
C ASN A 49 -2.54 -25.69 12.54
N MET A 50 -1.73 -26.53 13.19
CA MET A 50 -0.37 -26.92 12.78
C MET A 50 -0.35 -27.80 11.50
N ALA A 51 -1.15 -27.43 10.50
CA ALA A 51 -1.06 -27.86 9.11
C ALA A 51 -1.05 -26.68 8.11
N GLY A 52 -1.24 -25.44 8.59
CA GLY A 52 -1.49 -24.25 7.77
C GLY A 52 -0.24 -23.46 7.42
N ARG A 53 0.33 -23.71 6.24
CA ARG A 53 1.17 -22.76 5.50
C ARG A 53 0.32 -21.49 5.28
N LYS A 54 0.60 -20.37 5.95
CA LYS A 54 -0.09 -19.11 5.61
C LYS A 54 0.47 -18.61 4.29
N THR A 55 -0.36 -18.66 3.26
CA THR A 55 -0.04 -18.21 1.91
C THR A 55 -0.09 -16.68 1.86
N PRO A 56 0.70 -16.02 0.98
CA PRO A 56 0.60 -14.58 0.78
C PRO A 56 -0.84 -14.14 0.49
N ASP A 57 -1.26 -12.99 1.04
CA ASP A 57 -2.50 -12.35 0.58
C ASP A 57 -2.18 -11.67 -0.76
N LEU A 58 -2.71 -12.23 -1.86
CA LEU A 58 -2.47 -11.69 -3.19
C LEU A 58 -3.09 -10.29 -3.37
N ARG A 59 -4.10 -9.92 -2.57
CA ARG A 59 -4.65 -8.56 -2.58
C ARG A 59 -3.69 -7.58 -1.93
N GLU A 60 -2.99 -7.96 -0.85
CA GLU A 60 -1.94 -7.12 -0.25
C GLU A 60 -0.78 -6.94 -1.25
N MET A 61 -0.38 -8.01 -1.96
CA MET A 61 0.63 -7.91 -3.03
C MET A 61 0.18 -6.99 -4.17
N PHE A 62 -1.04 -7.21 -4.67
CA PHE A 62 -1.62 -6.40 -5.73
C PHE A 62 -1.70 -4.93 -5.32
N ALA A 63 -2.13 -4.62 -4.10
CA ALA A 63 -2.24 -3.25 -3.60
C ALA A 63 -0.87 -2.55 -3.53
N TYR A 64 0.19 -3.25 -3.10
CA TYR A 64 1.54 -2.67 -3.11
C TYR A 64 2.00 -2.34 -4.53
N ARG A 65 1.84 -3.29 -5.46
CA ARG A 65 2.21 -3.11 -6.86
C ARG A 65 1.32 -2.06 -7.55
N PHE A 66 0.04 -1.99 -7.20
CA PHE A 66 -0.90 -0.98 -7.67
C PHE A 66 -0.40 0.43 -7.32
N LEU A 67 -0.04 0.66 -6.05
CA LEU A 67 0.42 1.97 -5.59
C LEU A 67 1.75 2.37 -6.27
N GLU A 68 2.66 1.42 -6.48
CA GLU A 68 3.87 1.66 -7.28
C GLU A 68 3.52 2.08 -8.71
N VAL A 69 2.63 1.34 -9.38
CA VAL A 69 2.24 1.57 -10.77
C VAL A 69 1.62 2.96 -10.96
N ILE A 70 0.77 3.42 -10.03
CA ILE A 70 0.18 4.77 -10.08
C ILE A 70 1.10 5.88 -9.51
N GLY A 71 2.33 5.53 -9.10
CA GLY A 71 3.34 6.50 -8.65
C GLY A 71 3.17 7.05 -7.23
N VAL A 72 2.38 6.39 -6.38
CA VAL A 72 2.12 6.82 -4.99
C VAL A 72 2.61 5.82 -3.94
N GLY A 73 3.31 4.78 -4.37
CA GLY A 73 3.92 3.77 -3.50
C GLY A 73 5.41 3.62 -3.78
N PRO A 74 6.16 2.98 -2.87
CA PRO A 74 7.55 2.62 -3.12
C PRO A 74 7.65 1.54 -4.21
N THR A 75 8.82 1.45 -4.85
CA THR A 75 9.17 0.26 -5.63
C THR A 75 9.10 -0.97 -4.74
N VAL A 76 8.31 -1.98 -5.12
CA VAL A 76 8.09 -3.18 -4.30
C VAL A 76 8.70 -4.43 -4.92
N TYR A 77 9.18 -5.31 -4.06
CA TYR A 77 9.67 -6.64 -4.39
C TYR A 77 9.04 -7.65 -3.41
N PHE A 78 8.82 -8.87 -3.88
CA PHE A 78 8.21 -9.94 -3.09
C PHE A 78 9.17 -11.10 -2.92
N PRO A 79 10.26 -10.92 -2.13
CA PRO A 79 11.27 -11.95 -2.00
C PRO A 79 10.72 -13.18 -1.26
N TYR A 80 11.15 -14.33 -1.76
CA TYR A 80 10.81 -15.65 -1.26
C TYR A 80 12.05 -16.31 -0.61
N TYR A 81 11.87 -16.95 0.55
CA TYR A 81 12.91 -17.71 1.23
C TYR A 81 12.53 -19.19 1.34
N ASP A 82 13.27 -20.06 0.62
CA ASP A 82 13.08 -21.51 0.57
C ASP A 82 13.91 -22.27 1.63
N GLY A 83 13.90 -21.79 2.86
CA GLY A 83 14.58 -22.47 3.97
C GLY A 83 13.69 -23.49 4.69
N SER A 84 14.09 -23.91 5.89
CA SER A 84 13.31 -24.84 6.73
C SER A 84 11.94 -24.32 7.16
N LYS A 85 11.68 -23.02 6.95
CA LYS A 85 10.38 -22.37 7.13
C LYS A 85 10.10 -21.50 5.90
N PHE A 86 8.93 -21.72 5.29
CA PHE A 86 8.39 -20.88 4.23
C PHE A 86 8.02 -19.52 4.83
N ILE A 87 8.77 -18.48 4.52
CA ILE A 87 8.47 -17.11 4.94
C ILE A 87 8.47 -16.21 3.72
N HIS A 88 7.38 -15.46 3.57
CA HIS A 88 7.17 -14.52 2.48
C HIS A 88 7.29 -13.11 3.03
N TYR A 89 7.97 -12.27 2.27
CA TYR A 89 8.21 -10.90 2.67
C TYR A 89 7.74 -9.95 1.58
N ILE A 90 7.38 -8.75 2.01
CA ILE A 90 7.21 -7.59 1.17
C ILE A 90 8.42 -6.70 1.44
N ALA A 91 9.18 -6.40 0.39
CA ALA A 91 10.35 -5.54 0.46
C ALA A 91 10.08 -4.28 -0.35
N THR A 92 10.02 -3.13 0.30
CA THR A 92 9.83 -1.83 -0.35
C THR A 92 11.15 -1.07 -0.38
N LYS A 93 11.53 -0.53 -1.53
CA LYS A 93 12.68 0.37 -1.62
C LYS A 93 12.35 1.67 -0.88
N GLU A 94 13.34 2.22 -0.19
CA GLU A 94 13.22 3.54 0.43
C GLU A 94 12.79 4.60 -0.59
N VAL A 95 11.74 5.35 -0.24
CA VAL A 95 11.23 6.45 -1.06
C VAL A 95 12.19 7.63 -0.93
N MET A 96 12.67 8.12 -2.07
CA MET A 96 13.66 9.19 -2.10
C MET A 96 13.08 10.49 -1.53
N GLN A 97 13.81 11.09 -0.59
CA GLN A 97 13.44 12.31 0.14
C GLN A 97 12.05 12.26 0.77
N PHE A 98 11.63 11.06 1.24
CA PHE A 98 10.36 10.90 1.90
C PHE A 98 10.24 11.80 3.14
N THR A 99 9.24 12.68 3.13
CA THR A 99 8.88 13.53 4.26
C THR A 99 7.60 12.99 4.87
N MET A 100 7.67 12.51 6.12
CA MET A 100 6.51 12.02 6.86
C MET A 100 5.48 13.14 7.03
N PHE A 101 4.19 12.78 7.12
CA PHE A 101 3.09 13.74 7.22
C PHE A 101 3.28 14.82 8.30
N ASN A 102 3.82 14.43 9.46
CA ASN A 102 4.05 15.36 10.57
C ASN A 102 5.15 16.38 10.29
N ASP A 103 6.09 16.05 9.41
CA ASP A 103 7.23 16.88 9.07
C ASP A 103 6.98 17.79 7.85
N ILE A 104 5.85 17.60 7.16
CA ILE A 104 5.42 18.47 6.05
C ILE A 104 5.06 19.86 6.60
N LYS A 105 5.83 20.87 6.18
CA LYS A 105 5.66 22.28 6.59
C LYS A 105 4.68 23.05 5.72
N ASP A 106 4.58 22.69 4.45
CA ASP A 106 3.66 23.35 3.52
C ASP A 106 2.22 22.85 3.74
N LEU A 107 1.31 23.77 4.07
CA LEU A 107 -0.07 23.42 4.39
C LEU A 107 -0.83 22.88 3.17
N GLY A 108 -0.55 23.38 1.97
CA GLY A 108 -1.18 22.92 0.74
C GLY A 108 -0.82 21.46 0.44
N LEU A 109 0.46 21.12 0.54
CA LEU A 109 0.97 19.76 0.41
C LEU A 109 0.43 18.85 1.51
N LYS A 110 0.33 19.34 2.75
CA LYS A 110 -0.23 18.56 3.87
C LYS A 110 -1.70 18.20 3.62
N LYS A 111 -2.51 19.16 3.14
CA LYS A 111 -3.90 18.93 2.71
C LYS A 111 -3.97 17.94 1.53
N LYS A 112 -3.10 18.10 0.54
CA LYS A 112 -3.00 17.20 -0.61
C LYS A 112 -2.75 15.76 -0.18
N VAL A 113 -1.68 15.52 0.60
CA VAL A 113 -1.29 14.19 1.07
C VAL A 113 -2.43 13.51 1.81
N VAL A 114 -3.10 14.21 2.74
CA VAL A 114 -4.18 13.59 3.51
C VAL A 114 -5.42 13.29 2.68
N VAL A 115 -5.82 14.20 1.79
CA VAL A 115 -7.01 14.03 0.97
C VAL A 115 -6.81 12.93 -0.07
N GLU A 116 -5.65 12.90 -0.74
CA GLU A 116 -5.31 11.86 -1.71
C GLU A 116 -5.16 10.49 -1.03
N SER A 117 -4.52 10.43 0.14
CA SER A 117 -4.42 9.18 0.93
C SER A 117 -5.80 8.68 1.37
N TYR A 118 -6.70 9.59 1.79
CA TYR A 118 -8.06 9.21 2.14
C TYR A 118 -8.82 8.66 0.93
N LEU A 119 -8.73 9.31 -0.23
CA LEU A 119 -9.35 8.81 -1.45
C LEU A 119 -8.82 7.41 -1.79
N LEU A 120 -7.50 7.19 -1.76
CA LEU A 120 -6.91 5.88 -2.00
C LEU A 120 -7.43 4.82 -1.00
N SER A 121 -7.61 5.18 0.28
CA SER A 121 -8.19 4.25 1.27
C SER A 121 -9.60 3.77 0.91
N LEU A 122 -10.39 4.61 0.22
CA LEU A 122 -11.72 4.27 -0.27
C LEU A 122 -11.65 3.51 -1.59
N LEU A 123 -10.83 3.99 -2.54
CA LEU A 123 -10.68 3.40 -3.86
C LEU A 123 -10.15 1.98 -3.82
N ILE A 124 -9.15 1.72 -2.97
CA ILE A 124 -8.47 0.42 -2.90
C ILE A 124 -8.65 -0.29 -1.57
N GLY A 125 -9.48 0.22 -0.66
CA GLY A 125 -9.82 -0.53 0.56
C GLY A 125 -8.65 -0.79 1.51
N VAL A 126 -7.62 0.07 1.50
CA VAL A 126 -6.47 -0.01 2.41
C VAL A 126 -6.73 0.75 3.71
N ARG A 127 -6.03 0.33 4.77
CA ARG A 127 -6.16 0.82 6.15
C ARG A 127 -4.78 1.07 6.77
N ASP A 128 -4.78 1.64 7.98
CA ASP A 128 -3.56 2.06 8.71
C ASP A 128 -2.79 3.21 8.05
N LEU A 129 -3.49 4.14 7.38
CA LEU A 129 -2.87 5.32 6.78
C LEU A 129 -2.65 6.44 7.82
N ASN A 130 -1.90 6.13 8.87
CA ASN A 130 -1.50 7.11 9.90
C ASN A 130 -0.29 7.95 9.43
N GLU A 131 0.11 8.93 10.24
CA GLU A 131 1.14 9.93 9.92
C GLU A 131 2.53 9.34 9.65
N GLY A 132 2.82 8.16 10.19
CA GLY A 132 4.07 7.44 9.98
C GLY A 132 4.07 6.62 8.69
N ASN A 133 2.90 6.42 8.08
CA ASN A 133 2.70 5.55 6.92
C ASN A 133 2.38 6.32 5.64
N ILE A 134 2.09 7.62 5.75
CA ILE A 134 1.84 8.52 4.63
C ILE A 134 2.78 9.74 4.66
N GLY A 135 3.03 10.32 3.50
CA GLY A 135 3.88 11.50 3.37
C GLY A 135 3.99 11.97 1.94
N SER A 136 5.08 12.69 1.63
CA SER A 136 5.42 13.12 0.28
C SER A 136 6.83 12.68 -0.11
N ASN A 137 7.07 12.45 -1.40
CA ASN A 137 8.40 12.23 -1.96
C ASN A 137 9.04 13.55 -2.43
N GLU A 138 10.19 13.45 -3.10
CA GLU A 138 10.92 14.60 -3.66
C GLU A 138 10.12 15.45 -4.66
N ASP A 139 9.18 14.85 -5.38
CA ASP A 139 8.34 15.53 -6.37
C ASP A 139 7.09 16.18 -5.74
N SER A 140 7.00 16.18 -4.41
CA SER A 140 5.80 16.65 -3.68
C SER A 140 4.52 15.91 -4.10
N THR A 141 4.66 14.64 -4.49
CA THR A 141 3.52 13.72 -4.71
C THR A 141 3.26 12.91 -3.45
N VAL A 142 2.01 12.51 -3.25
CA VAL A 142 1.63 11.64 -2.14
C VAL A 142 2.39 10.33 -2.21
N SER A 143 2.81 9.82 -1.05
CA SER A 143 3.45 8.51 -0.95
C SER A 143 2.93 7.74 0.27
N ILE A 144 2.50 6.50 0.04
CA ILE A 144 2.02 5.55 1.05
C ILE A 144 3.04 4.41 1.17
N ILE A 145 3.61 4.23 2.35
CA ILE A 145 4.74 3.30 2.56
C ILE A 145 4.36 2.02 3.34
N ASP A 146 3.27 2.04 4.11
CA ASP A 146 2.77 0.87 4.83
C ASP A 146 1.26 0.93 5.02
N PHE A 147 0.60 -0.23 4.98
CA PHE A 147 -0.84 -0.39 5.09
C PHE A 147 -1.20 -1.87 5.23
N TYR A 148 -2.49 -2.14 5.48
CA TYR A 148 -3.10 -3.43 5.17
C TYR A 148 -4.35 -3.29 4.31
N VAL A 149 -4.67 -4.36 3.60
CA VAL A 149 -5.94 -4.49 2.86
C VAL A 149 -7.05 -4.93 3.79
N THR A 150 -8.26 -4.46 3.54
CA THR A 150 -9.45 -4.87 4.29
C THR A 150 -9.69 -6.40 4.25
N ASP A 151 -10.11 -6.97 5.38
CA ASP A 151 -10.46 -8.40 5.48
C ASP A 151 -11.82 -8.73 4.82
N LYS A 152 -12.54 -7.74 4.30
CA LYS A 152 -13.83 -7.92 3.62
C LYS A 152 -13.66 -8.46 2.20
N ASP A 153 -14.60 -9.29 1.77
CA ASP A 153 -14.64 -9.87 0.41
C ASP A 153 -15.06 -8.85 -0.65
N ASN A 154 -15.88 -7.87 -0.27
CA ASN A 154 -16.28 -6.72 -1.07
C ASN A 154 -16.03 -5.46 -0.24
N PHE A 155 -15.46 -4.44 -0.87
CA PHE A 155 -15.20 -3.15 -0.23
C PHE A 155 -15.69 -1.95 -1.05
N VAL A 156 -16.51 -2.17 -2.09
CA VAL A 156 -17.22 -1.10 -2.78
C VAL A 156 -17.89 -0.21 -1.75
N GLU A 157 -17.59 1.08 -1.80
CA GLU A 157 -18.18 2.06 -0.89
C GLU A 157 -19.52 2.53 -1.49
N PRO A 158 -20.69 2.16 -0.92
CA PRO A 158 -21.99 2.33 -1.58
C PRO A 158 -22.31 3.78 -1.98
N ASP A 159 -21.78 4.74 -1.24
CA ASP A 159 -21.88 6.16 -1.55
C ASP A 159 -20.50 6.82 -1.37
N ILE A 160 -19.56 6.40 -2.23
CA ILE A 160 -18.16 6.83 -2.14
C ILE A 160 -18.00 8.34 -2.21
N ILE A 161 -18.83 9.04 -3.02
CA ILE A 161 -18.75 10.50 -3.17
C ILE A 161 -19.13 11.19 -1.86
N ASN A 162 -20.28 10.83 -1.27
CA ASN A 162 -20.71 11.40 0.01
C ASN A 162 -19.76 11.01 1.14
N THR A 163 -19.27 9.78 1.14
CA THR A 163 -18.30 9.29 2.13
C THR A 163 -17.01 10.07 2.05
N PHE A 164 -16.46 10.27 0.85
CA PHE A 164 -15.27 11.06 0.63
C PHE A 164 -15.47 12.53 1.03
N LYS A 165 -16.62 13.13 0.72
CA LYS A 165 -16.93 14.52 1.06
C LYS A 165 -17.11 14.74 2.56
N ASN A 166 -17.81 13.83 3.24
CA ASN A 166 -18.42 14.12 4.55
C ASN A 166 -17.93 13.22 5.70
N LYS A 167 -17.09 12.23 5.42
CA LYS A 167 -16.46 11.39 6.45
C LYS A 167 -14.96 11.65 6.50
N SER A 168 -14.35 11.46 7.68
CA SER A 168 -12.93 11.77 7.90
C SER A 168 -12.17 10.62 8.57
N ARG A 169 -12.67 9.39 8.46
CA ARG A 169 -12.07 8.22 9.13
C ARG A 169 -11.20 7.45 8.15
N PHE A 170 -9.88 7.64 8.20
CA PHE A 170 -8.98 7.04 7.20
C PHE A 170 -7.69 6.40 7.75
N GLY A 171 -7.62 6.04 9.03
CA GLY A 171 -6.41 5.39 9.56
C GLY A 171 -6.37 5.24 11.08
N GLY A 172 -7.29 5.89 11.80
CA GLY A 172 -7.34 5.94 13.25
C GLY A 172 -7.62 7.36 13.72
N GLU A 173 -7.39 7.61 15.01
CA GLU A 173 -7.26 8.96 15.56
C GLU A 173 -5.82 9.46 15.30
N GLY A 174 -5.65 10.76 15.08
CA GLY A 174 -4.34 11.35 14.80
C GLY A 174 -4.44 12.69 14.08
N THR A 175 -3.31 13.41 14.02
CA THR A 175 -3.21 14.71 13.35
C THR A 175 -3.64 14.68 11.88
N ALA A 176 -3.47 13.57 11.18
CA ALA A 176 -3.90 13.47 9.79
C ALA A 176 -5.43 13.42 9.71
N ALA A 177 -6.08 12.68 10.62
CA ALA A 177 -7.54 12.70 10.74
C ALA A 177 -8.07 14.09 11.13
N ASP A 178 -7.39 14.78 12.05
CA ASP A 178 -7.73 16.14 12.45
C ASP A 178 -7.64 17.12 11.27
N VAL A 179 -6.55 17.08 10.50
CA VAL A 179 -6.41 17.91 9.30
C VAL A 179 -7.51 17.60 8.29
N LEU A 180 -7.86 16.33 8.07
CA LEU A 180 -8.92 15.95 7.14
C LEU A 180 -10.28 16.55 7.56
N VAL A 181 -10.61 16.53 8.86
CA VAL A 181 -11.86 17.11 9.40
C VAL A 181 -12.00 18.59 9.06
N GLU A 182 -10.90 19.34 9.08
CA GLU A 182 -10.89 20.78 8.80
C GLU A 182 -11.03 21.11 7.30
N ILE A 183 -10.82 20.15 6.40
CA ILE A 183 -10.93 20.36 4.95
C ILE A 183 -12.38 20.14 4.52
N GLY A 184 -13.02 21.22 4.06
CA GLY A 184 -14.40 21.19 3.60
C GLY A 184 -14.62 20.38 2.31
N PRO A 185 -15.85 19.90 2.05
CA PRO A 185 -16.17 19.05 0.90
C PRO A 185 -15.69 19.58 -0.46
N GLU A 186 -15.90 20.87 -0.71
CA GLU A 186 -15.51 21.51 -1.98
C GLU A 186 -13.99 21.56 -2.17
N GLU A 187 -13.24 21.85 -1.09
CA GLU A 187 -11.77 21.83 -1.13
C GLU A 187 -11.25 20.41 -1.37
N ARG A 188 -11.85 19.39 -0.74
CA ARG A 188 -11.50 17.98 -1.00
C ARG A 188 -11.69 17.62 -2.47
N MET A 189 -12.84 17.95 -3.04
CA MET A 189 -13.14 17.69 -4.46
C MET A 189 -12.17 18.43 -5.38
N SER A 190 -11.82 19.68 -5.04
CA SER A 190 -10.84 20.45 -5.81
C SER A 190 -9.46 19.78 -5.82
N ILE A 191 -9.01 19.27 -4.67
CA ILE A 191 -7.70 18.58 -4.56
C ILE A 191 -7.69 17.30 -5.40
N VAL A 192 -8.73 16.46 -5.29
CA VAL A 192 -8.70 15.14 -5.96
C VAL A 192 -8.97 15.19 -7.46
N LYS A 193 -9.49 16.29 -8.00
CA LYS A 193 -9.74 16.43 -9.44
C LYS A 193 -8.46 16.20 -10.27
N ASP A 194 -7.34 16.74 -9.80
CA ASP A 194 -6.04 16.54 -10.46
C ASP A 194 -5.52 15.12 -10.24
N ALA A 195 -5.67 14.58 -9.01
CA ALA A 195 -5.24 13.24 -8.65
C ALA A 195 -5.93 12.15 -9.49
N VAL A 196 -7.25 12.22 -9.65
CA VAL A 196 -8.00 11.22 -10.44
C VAL A 196 -7.58 11.24 -11.91
N THR A 197 -7.21 12.40 -12.45
CA THR A 197 -6.69 12.53 -13.82
C THR A 197 -5.31 11.89 -13.94
N GLN A 198 -4.42 12.14 -12.97
CA GLN A 198 -3.09 11.53 -12.90
C GLN A 198 -3.16 10.00 -12.79
N TRP A 199 -4.16 9.47 -12.09
CA TRP A 199 -4.37 8.04 -11.93
C TRP A 199 -5.28 7.40 -13.00
N SER A 200 -5.43 8.05 -14.17
CA SER A 200 -6.25 7.56 -15.29
C SER A 200 -5.93 6.14 -15.75
N MET A 201 -4.68 5.68 -15.54
CA MET A 201 -4.27 4.31 -15.84
C MET A 201 -5.02 3.22 -15.05
N ILE A 202 -5.70 3.57 -13.94
CA ILE A 202 -6.55 2.63 -13.19
C ILE A 202 -7.61 1.99 -14.09
N LYS A 203 -8.12 2.72 -15.10
CA LYS A 203 -9.15 2.22 -16.04
C LYS A 203 -8.65 1.02 -16.84
N GLU A 204 -7.40 1.08 -17.29
CA GLU A 204 -6.76 0.07 -18.15
C GLU A 204 -6.00 -1.00 -17.37
N MET A 205 -5.78 -0.79 -16.06
CA MET A 205 -5.01 -1.72 -15.23
C MET A 205 -5.65 -3.12 -15.23
N THR A 206 -4.80 -4.16 -15.23
CA THR A 206 -5.25 -5.55 -15.11
C THR A 206 -4.52 -6.25 -13.96
N THR A 207 -4.88 -7.51 -13.67
CA THR A 207 -4.26 -8.28 -12.59
C THR A 207 -2.85 -8.80 -12.94
N ASP A 208 -2.42 -8.58 -14.19
CA ASP A 208 -1.11 -8.97 -14.72
C ASP A 208 0.08 -8.28 -14.06
N ILE A 209 -0.15 -7.14 -13.38
CA ILE A 209 0.91 -6.40 -12.68
C ILE A 209 1.62 -7.25 -11.60
N ILE A 210 1.02 -8.35 -11.15
CA ILE A 210 1.62 -9.32 -10.21
C ILE A 210 1.78 -10.74 -10.79
N ASP A 211 1.67 -10.92 -12.11
CA ASP A 211 1.68 -12.26 -12.73
C ASP A 211 3.04 -12.95 -12.65
N GLN A 212 4.13 -12.17 -12.69
CA GLN A 212 5.48 -12.69 -12.47
C GLN A 212 5.56 -13.35 -11.09
N GLU A 213 5.15 -12.63 -10.04
CA GLU A 213 5.19 -13.14 -8.67
C GLU A 213 4.23 -14.32 -8.48
N LYS A 214 3.02 -14.27 -9.04
CA LYS A 214 2.09 -15.40 -9.00
C LYS A 214 2.70 -16.65 -9.64
N THR A 215 3.45 -16.48 -10.73
CA THR A 215 4.13 -17.58 -11.42
C THR A 215 5.29 -18.14 -10.59
N GLU A 216 6.12 -17.27 -10.02
CA GLU A 216 7.23 -17.67 -9.14
C GLU A 216 6.71 -18.42 -7.90
N LEU A 217 5.69 -17.89 -7.22
CA LEU A 217 5.09 -18.53 -6.05
C LEU A 217 4.50 -19.91 -6.39
N LYS A 218 3.80 -20.05 -7.53
CA LYS A 218 3.30 -21.35 -8.00
C LYS A 218 4.42 -22.34 -8.29
N ALA A 219 5.51 -21.88 -8.91
CA ALA A 219 6.68 -22.72 -9.17
C ALA A 219 7.32 -23.26 -7.88
N HIS A 220 7.16 -22.53 -6.77
CA HIS A 220 7.56 -22.95 -5.42
C HIS A 220 6.50 -23.76 -4.65
N GLY A 221 5.42 -24.20 -5.32
CA GLY A 221 4.40 -25.07 -4.72
C GLY A 221 3.45 -24.36 -3.75
N ILE A 222 3.34 -23.04 -3.86
CA ILE A 222 2.40 -22.25 -3.05
C ILE A 222 1.03 -22.29 -3.73
N GLU A 223 0.05 -22.83 -3.01
CA GLU A 223 -1.34 -22.86 -3.44
C GLU A 223 -2.09 -21.67 -2.86
N PHE A 224 -2.84 -20.99 -3.72
CA PHE A 224 -3.66 -19.84 -3.34
C PHE A 224 -5.08 -20.32 -3.00
N GLY A 225 -5.64 -19.92 -1.84
CA GLY A 225 -7.03 -20.19 -1.44
C GLY A 225 -8.08 -19.41 -2.27
N THR A 226 -9.36 -19.47 -1.90
CA THR A 226 -10.45 -18.88 -2.73
C THR A 226 -10.80 -17.42 -2.41
N VAL A 227 -10.52 -16.92 -1.21
CA VAL A 227 -11.01 -15.60 -0.75
C VAL A 227 -9.93 -14.52 -0.79
N THR A 228 -8.72 -14.78 -0.29
CA THR A 228 -7.57 -13.84 -0.31
C THR A 228 -6.89 -13.73 -1.68
N ASN A 229 -7.46 -14.36 -2.71
CA ASN A 229 -6.85 -14.51 -4.03
C ASN A 229 -7.74 -14.07 -5.18
N ASP A 230 -8.94 -13.55 -4.87
CA ASP A 230 -9.79 -12.96 -5.89
C ASP A 230 -9.36 -11.52 -6.20
N VAL A 231 -8.16 -11.40 -6.77
CA VAL A 231 -7.59 -10.12 -7.23
C VAL A 231 -8.44 -9.53 -8.35
N GLU A 232 -9.15 -10.38 -9.11
CA GLU A 232 -10.07 -9.95 -10.16
C GLU A 232 -11.29 -9.23 -9.59
N SER A 233 -11.97 -9.79 -8.58
CA SER A 233 -13.04 -9.09 -7.86
C SER A 233 -12.52 -7.84 -7.19
N TYR A 234 -11.35 -7.92 -6.55
CA TYR A 234 -10.72 -6.77 -5.90
C TYR A 234 -10.49 -5.62 -6.90
N LEU A 235 -9.91 -5.90 -8.07
CA LEU A 235 -9.71 -4.90 -9.12
C LEU A 235 -11.03 -4.37 -9.69
N ARG A 236 -12.06 -5.20 -9.83
CA ARG A 236 -13.40 -4.74 -10.24
C ARG A 236 -13.97 -3.72 -9.25
N ASP A 237 -13.85 -3.98 -7.95
CA ASP A 237 -14.29 -3.07 -6.90
C ASP A 237 -13.50 -1.74 -6.95
N ILE A 238 -12.18 -1.80 -7.17
CA ILE A 238 -11.32 -0.62 -7.35
C ILE A 238 -11.82 0.23 -8.54
N LYS A 239 -12.03 -0.40 -9.69
CA LYS A 239 -12.46 0.30 -10.90
C LYS A 239 -13.84 0.93 -10.73
N LEU A 240 -14.78 0.22 -10.12
CA LEU A 240 -16.11 0.75 -9.85
C LEU A 240 -16.06 1.99 -8.92
N ASN A 241 -15.29 1.92 -7.84
CA ASN A 241 -15.08 3.06 -6.94
C ASN A 241 -14.44 4.25 -7.68
N TYR A 242 -13.43 3.98 -8.51
CA TYR A 242 -12.71 5.01 -9.27
C TYR A 242 -13.58 5.68 -10.34
N GLU A 243 -14.35 4.91 -11.10
CA GLU A 243 -15.30 5.41 -12.10
C GLU A 243 -16.39 6.27 -11.45
N THR A 244 -16.92 5.84 -10.31
CA THR A 244 -17.91 6.60 -9.55
C THR A 244 -17.36 7.95 -9.12
N ILE A 245 -16.13 8.00 -8.60
CA ILE A 245 -15.47 9.27 -8.25
C ILE A 245 -15.22 10.14 -9.48
N CYS A 246 -14.78 9.56 -10.61
CA CYS A 246 -14.55 10.32 -11.85
C CYS A 246 -15.83 10.99 -12.36
N SER A 247 -16.97 10.29 -12.30
CA SER A 247 -18.28 10.81 -12.73
C SER A 247 -18.72 12.07 -11.97
N ALA A 248 -18.13 12.36 -10.80
CA ALA A 248 -18.43 13.58 -10.04
C ALA A 248 -17.80 14.85 -10.64
N PHE A 249 -16.93 14.71 -11.65
CA PHE A 249 -16.21 15.80 -12.32
C PHE A 249 -16.61 16.02 -13.78
N GLU A 250 -17.49 15.17 -14.31
CA GLU A 250 -18.08 15.27 -15.65
C GLU A 250 -19.30 16.21 -15.65
#